data_AF-D3HJT3-F1
#
_entry.id   AF-D3HJT3-F1
#
_cell.length_a   1.000
_cell.length_b   1.000
_cell.length_c   1.000
_cell.angle_alpha   90.00
_cell.angle_beta   90.00
_cell.angle_gamma   90.00
#
_symmetry.space_group_name_H-M   'P 1'
#
loop_
_entity.id
_entity.type
_entity.pdbx_description
1 polymer ?
#
loop_
_entity_poly.entity_id
_entity_poly.type
_entity_poly.pdbx_seq_one_letter_code
_entity_poly.pdbx_strand_id
1 'polypeptide(L)'
;MIRNRLFNFQFWPQFLTALIVVLAIAGYRYNTYYDTHSSDAFVTGAIVHVSALVPGSVAQVFVETNQSVKQGDKLVELDKAPYLYKLELAKAQYKLIKNKQSSTENELARAKAALALAQYQYDNTTLFAPADGIVSEIRILPGEYLSTGDRVLGIIKHQPYWIEALYRETTIRLIKPGDKAIIRLSMYPGVEFSGHVERIYWAAGASESFSPRPQSAQDWIKIAKRFPVHIRVDSANPAYPLHLGASATTIIYRP
;
A
#
# COMPACT_ATOMS: atom_id res chain seq x y z
N MET A 1 11.88 -19.14 66.77
CA MET A 1 11.19 -18.02 67.47
C MET A 1 10.73 -16.90 66.52
N ILE A 2 10.40 -17.18 65.24
CA ILE A 2 10.04 -16.16 64.22
C ILE A 2 8.58 -16.30 63.74
N ARG A 3 7.94 -17.45 64.01
CA ARG A 3 6.61 -17.81 63.48
C ARG A 3 5.44 -16.96 64.04
N ASN A 4 5.63 -16.27 65.17
CA ASN A 4 4.56 -15.55 65.87
C ASN A 4 4.65 -14.02 65.80
N ARG A 5 5.66 -13.44 65.13
CA ARG A 5 5.77 -11.96 65.00
C ARG A 5 5.04 -11.37 63.80
N LEU A 6 4.74 -12.18 62.78
CA LEU A 6 4.00 -11.72 61.59
C LEU A 6 2.51 -11.48 61.89
N PHE A 7 1.91 -12.25 62.80
CA PHE A 7 0.49 -12.14 63.14
C PHE A 7 0.16 -11.07 64.19
N ASN A 8 1.15 -10.53 64.92
CA ASN A 8 0.95 -9.42 65.86
C ASN A 8 1.07 -8.03 65.19
N PHE A 9 1.22 -7.98 63.86
CA PHE A 9 1.25 -6.73 63.12
C PHE A 9 -0.18 -6.30 62.80
N GLN A 10 -0.69 -5.28 63.50
CA GLN A 10 -2.09 -4.82 63.46
C GLN A 10 -2.62 -4.50 62.05
N PHE A 11 -1.72 -4.25 61.08
CA PHE A 11 -2.05 -3.91 59.70
C PHE A 11 -1.81 -5.05 58.68
N TRP A 12 -1.42 -6.27 59.13
CA TRP A 12 -1.23 -7.44 58.25
C TRP A 12 -2.39 -7.72 57.28
N PRO A 13 -3.69 -7.65 57.69
CA PRO A 13 -4.79 -7.85 56.74
C PRO A 13 -4.87 -6.79 55.64
N GLN A 14 -4.40 -5.55 55.89
CA GLN A 14 -4.39 -4.48 54.89
C GLN A 14 -3.29 -4.69 53.84
N PHE A 15 -2.13 -5.22 54.24
CA PHE A 15 -1.08 -5.60 53.29
C PHE A 15 -1.51 -6.77 52.41
N LEU A 16 -2.27 -7.72 52.97
CA LEU A 16 -2.74 -8.89 52.22
C LEU A 16 -3.83 -8.50 51.21
N THR A 17 -4.74 -7.59 51.56
CA THR A 17 -5.72 -7.04 50.60
C THR A 17 -5.04 -6.18 49.54
N ALA A 18 -4.08 -5.33 49.90
CA ALA A 18 -3.33 -4.54 48.93
C ALA A 18 -2.57 -5.42 47.93
N LEU A 19 -1.95 -6.52 48.40
CA LEU A 19 -1.26 -7.48 47.54
C LEU A 19 -2.23 -8.17 46.57
N ILE A 20 -3.41 -8.58 47.02
CA ILE A 20 -4.45 -9.18 46.15
C ILE A 20 -4.92 -8.18 45.10
N VAL A 21 -5.13 -6.91 45.47
CA VAL A 21 -5.53 -5.86 44.52
C VAL A 21 -4.43 -5.61 43.49
N VAL A 22 -3.16 -5.56 43.90
CA VAL A 22 -2.02 -5.42 42.98
C VAL A 22 -1.92 -6.60 42.03
N LEU A 23 -2.07 -7.84 42.52
CA LEU A 23 -2.08 -9.04 41.68
C LEU A 23 -3.28 -9.09 40.73
N ALA A 24 -4.45 -8.63 41.17
CA ALA A 24 -5.64 -8.53 40.31
C ALA A 24 -5.45 -7.48 39.21
N ILE A 25 -4.86 -6.32 39.53
CA ILE A 25 -4.53 -5.28 38.55
C ILE A 25 -3.46 -5.77 37.57
N ALA A 26 -2.40 -6.41 38.08
CA ALA A 26 -1.33 -6.97 37.26
C ALA A 26 -1.84 -8.09 36.34
N GLY A 27 -2.69 -8.98 36.87
CA GLY A 27 -3.34 -10.04 36.11
C GLY A 27 -4.30 -9.50 35.04
N TYR A 28 -5.07 -8.46 35.37
CA TYR A 28 -5.92 -7.78 34.40
C TYR A 28 -5.11 -7.12 33.28
N ARG A 29 -4.04 -6.39 33.62
CA ARG A 29 -3.12 -5.78 32.65
C ARG A 29 -2.46 -6.83 31.77
N TYR A 30 -2.00 -7.92 32.36
CA TYR A 30 -1.41 -9.05 31.63
C TYR A 30 -2.43 -9.70 30.68
N ASN A 31 -3.67 -9.90 31.10
CA ASN A 31 -4.70 -10.44 30.21
C ASN A 31 -5.00 -9.49 29.04
N THR A 32 -5.12 -8.18 29.29
CA THR A 32 -5.31 -7.20 28.21
C THR A 32 -4.14 -7.13 27.22
N TYR A 33 -2.93 -7.52 27.64
CA TYR A 33 -1.75 -7.63 26.78
C TYR A 33 -1.86 -8.81 25.79
N TYR A 34 -2.41 -9.94 26.24
CA TYR A 34 -2.67 -11.08 25.35
C TYR A 34 -3.91 -10.88 24.48
N ASP A 35 -4.78 -9.90 24.74
CA ASP A 35 -5.96 -9.69 23.90
C ASP A 35 -5.67 -8.86 22.63
N THR A 36 -4.56 -8.11 22.57
CA THR A 36 -4.17 -7.24 21.44
C THR A 36 -3.12 -7.84 20.50
N HIS A 37 -3.09 -9.18 20.38
CA HIS A 37 -2.32 -9.87 19.35
C HIS A 37 -3.21 -10.19 18.14
N SER A 38 -2.64 -10.09 16.94
CA SER A 38 -3.20 -10.72 15.75
C SER A 38 -2.10 -11.41 14.95
N SER A 39 -2.31 -12.70 14.69
CA SER A 39 -1.50 -13.50 13.76
C SER A 39 -1.98 -13.42 12.31
N ASP A 40 -3.09 -12.72 12.08
CA ASP A 40 -3.68 -12.55 10.76
C ASP A 40 -3.34 -11.15 10.26
N ALA A 41 -2.07 -10.98 9.90
CA ALA A 41 -1.56 -9.73 9.36
C ALA A 41 -0.66 -9.98 8.16
N PHE A 42 -0.70 -9.06 7.21
CA PHE A 42 0.07 -9.17 5.97
C PHE A 42 0.73 -7.84 5.65
N VAL A 43 1.94 -7.92 5.08
CA VAL A 43 2.64 -6.74 4.58
C VAL A 43 1.97 -6.26 3.30
N THR A 44 1.59 -4.99 3.29
CA THR A 44 0.97 -4.31 2.14
C THR A 44 1.75 -3.04 1.80
N GLY A 45 1.52 -2.50 0.62
CA GLY A 45 2.24 -1.35 0.10
C GLY A 45 1.59 -0.83 -1.17
N ALA A 46 2.03 0.35 -1.59
CA ALA A 46 1.46 1.02 -2.75
C ALA A 46 1.94 0.36 -4.05
N ILE A 47 0.99 -0.12 -4.85
CA ILE A 47 1.22 -0.61 -6.21
C ILE A 47 0.75 0.46 -7.19
N VAL A 48 1.68 1.00 -7.97
CA VAL A 48 1.37 1.93 -9.05
C VAL A 48 1.27 1.14 -10.34
N HIS A 49 0.17 1.31 -11.04
CA HIS A 49 -0.04 0.66 -12.33
C HIS A 49 0.32 1.63 -13.43
N VAL A 50 1.13 1.16 -14.38
CA VAL A 50 1.48 1.91 -15.57
C VAL A 50 0.57 1.45 -16.70
N SER A 51 -0.15 2.40 -17.29
CA SER A 51 -1.10 2.14 -18.37
C SER A 51 -0.67 2.84 -19.66
N ALA A 52 -1.06 2.28 -20.79
CA ALA A 52 -0.86 2.90 -22.10
C ALA A 52 -1.75 4.15 -22.21
N LEU A 53 -1.14 5.30 -22.53
CA LEU A 53 -1.84 6.58 -22.72
C LEU A 53 -2.24 6.80 -24.19
N VAL A 54 -1.53 6.17 -25.12
CA VAL A 54 -1.83 6.18 -26.55
C VAL A 54 -1.91 4.75 -27.07
N PRO A 55 -2.79 4.48 -28.05
CA PRO A 55 -2.91 3.14 -28.60
C PRO A 55 -1.74 2.85 -29.56
N GLY A 56 -1.25 1.61 -29.60
CA GLY A 56 -0.15 1.25 -30.48
C GLY A 56 0.37 -0.15 -30.22
N SER A 57 1.14 -0.66 -31.17
CA SER A 57 1.89 -1.91 -30.98
C SER A 57 3.10 -1.67 -30.08
N VAL A 58 3.39 -2.63 -29.21
CA VAL A 58 4.61 -2.65 -28.40
C VAL A 58 5.81 -2.92 -29.33
N ALA A 59 6.73 -1.97 -29.42
CA ALA A 59 7.98 -2.17 -30.17
C ALA A 59 8.98 -2.98 -29.34
N GLN A 60 9.18 -2.59 -28.07
CA GLN A 60 10.13 -3.25 -27.18
C GLN A 60 9.76 -3.06 -25.70
N VAL A 61 10.08 -4.06 -24.89
CA VAL A 61 10.02 -4.03 -23.43
C VAL A 61 11.46 -3.95 -22.90
N PHE A 62 11.75 -3.00 -22.02
CA PHE A 62 13.09 -2.72 -21.48
C PHE A 62 13.33 -3.28 -20.08
N VAL A 63 12.29 -3.78 -19.44
CA VAL A 63 12.33 -4.26 -18.05
C VAL A 63 11.92 -5.71 -17.95
N GLU A 64 12.38 -6.37 -16.90
CA GLU A 64 12.03 -7.74 -16.55
C GLU A 64 11.23 -7.82 -15.25
N THR A 65 10.53 -8.93 -15.05
CA THR A 65 9.79 -9.21 -13.81
C THR A 65 10.77 -9.28 -12.63
N ASN A 66 10.39 -8.70 -11.48
CA ASN A 66 11.22 -8.55 -10.27
C ASN A 66 12.46 -7.64 -10.40
N GLN A 67 12.56 -6.86 -11.49
CA GLN A 67 13.62 -5.87 -11.62
C GLN A 67 13.34 -4.63 -10.79
N SER A 68 14.38 -4.08 -10.14
CA SER A 68 14.31 -2.77 -9.47
C SER A 68 14.46 -1.66 -10.50
N VAL A 69 13.54 -0.70 -10.47
CA VAL A 69 13.49 0.46 -11.37
C VAL A 69 13.44 1.75 -10.57
N LYS A 70 14.02 2.81 -11.13
CA LYS A 70 13.96 4.16 -10.60
C LYS A 70 12.93 4.99 -11.35
N GLN A 71 12.44 6.05 -10.72
CA GLN A 71 11.57 7.02 -11.35
C GLN A 71 12.22 7.57 -12.63
N GLY A 72 11.49 7.52 -13.74
CA GLY A 72 11.96 7.96 -15.05
C GLY A 72 12.64 6.88 -15.89
N ASP A 73 12.84 5.67 -15.37
CA ASP A 73 13.37 4.57 -16.17
C ASP A 73 12.38 4.18 -17.28
N LYS A 74 12.90 3.86 -18.46
CA LYS A 74 12.11 3.39 -19.60
C LYS A 74 11.62 1.97 -19.33
N LEU A 75 10.32 1.76 -19.44
CA LEU A 75 9.68 0.47 -19.21
C LEU A 75 9.35 -0.21 -20.52
N VAL A 76 8.59 0.49 -21.36
CA VAL A 76 8.00 -0.05 -22.58
C VAL A 76 7.97 1.06 -23.61
N GLU A 77 8.28 0.70 -24.85
CA GLU A 77 8.21 1.60 -25.99
C GLU A 77 7.22 1.05 -27.01
N LEU A 78 6.24 1.88 -27.36
CA LEU A 78 5.32 1.64 -28.47
C LEU A 78 5.97 2.05 -29.79
N ASP A 79 5.45 1.55 -30.90
CA ASP A 79 5.89 1.97 -32.23
C ASP A 79 5.69 3.48 -32.43
N LYS A 80 6.81 4.20 -32.53
CA LYS A 80 6.87 5.65 -32.68
C LYS A 80 6.67 6.12 -34.11
N ALA A 81 6.85 5.26 -35.11
CA ALA A 81 6.83 5.66 -36.51
C ALA A 81 5.55 6.44 -36.92
N PRO A 82 4.32 5.96 -36.62
CA PRO A 82 3.11 6.70 -36.98
C PRO A 82 2.96 8.03 -36.22
N TYR A 83 3.49 8.11 -34.99
CA TYR A 83 3.41 9.31 -34.16
C TYR A 83 4.43 10.36 -34.56
N LEU A 84 5.65 9.93 -34.93
CA LEU A 84 6.69 10.81 -35.44
C LEU A 84 6.24 11.49 -36.73
N TYR A 85 5.66 10.72 -37.65
CA TYR A 85 5.12 11.26 -38.90
C TYR A 85 4.02 12.31 -38.64
N LYS A 86 3.07 12.02 -37.74
CA LYS A 86 2.01 12.99 -37.36
C LYS A 86 2.58 14.25 -36.72
N LEU A 87 3.60 14.13 -35.88
CA LEU A 87 4.28 15.25 -35.24
C LEU A 87 4.97 16.15 -36.28
N GLU A 88 5.69 15.56 -37.23
CA GLU A 88 6.35 16.30 -38.30
C GLU A 88 5.36 17.04 -39.20
N LEU A 89 4.26 16.39 -39.59
CA LEU A 89 3.17 17.01 -40.34
C LEU A 89 2.57 18.21 -39.59
N ALA A 90 2.22 18.04 -38.31
CA ALA A 90 1.65 19.12 -37.50
C ALA A 90 2.64 20.29 -37.33
N LYS A 91 3.93 19.99 -37.17
CA LYS A 91 5.00 20.98 -37.08
C LYS A 91 5.19 21.74 -38.38
N ALA A 92 5.09 21.08 -39.54
CA ALA A 92 5.14 21.72 -40.85
C ALA A 92 3.92 22.64 -41.06
N GLN A 93 2.71 22.18 -40.76
CA GLN A 93 1.49 22.98 -40.86
C GLN A 93 1.52 24.22 -39.96
N TYR A 94 1.99 24.07 -38.71
CA TYR A 94 2.18 25.21 -37.81
C TYR A 94 3.15 26.24 -38.37
N LYS A 95 4.28 25.81 -38.94
CA LYS A 95 5.26 26.71 -39.58
C LYS A 95 4.67 27.46 -40.77
N LEU A 96 3.90 26.77 -41.63
CA LEU A 96 3.25 27.39 -42.79
C LEU A 96 2.26 28.48 -42.37
N ILE A 97 1.41 28.20 -41.39
CA ILE A 97 0.40 29.16 -40.89
C ILE A 97 1.09 30.32 -40.18
N LYS A 98 2.09 30.03 -39.34
CA LYS A 98 2.86 31.06 -38.63
C LYS A 98 3.56 32.05 -39.58
N ASN A 99 4.06 31.56 -40.71
CA ASN A 99 4.75 32.40 -41.70
C ASN A 99 3.79 33.14 -42.64
N LYS A 100 2.50 32.80 -42.65
CA LYS A 100 1.49 33.45 -43.47
C LYS A 100 1.12 34.80 -42.84
N GLN A 101 1.49 35.90 -43.53
CA GLN A 101 1.24 37.29 -43.09
C GLN A 101 -0.24 37.59 -42.80
N SER A 102 -1.18 36.88 -43.41
CA SER A 102 -2.62 37.08 -43.25
C SER A 102 -3.30 36.02 -42.35
N SER A 103 -2.53 35.28 -41.53
CA SER A 103 -3.12 34.26 -40.66
C SER A 103 -3.93 34.91 -39.54
N THR A 104 -5.15 34.41 -39.33
CA THR A 104 -5.97 34.85 -38.19
C THR A 104 -5.42 34.22 -36.91
N GLU A 105 -5.50 34.92 -35.78
CA GLU A 105 -5.11 34.38 -34.47
C GLU A 105 -5.78 33.03 -34.18
N ASN A 106 -7.05 32.88 -34.58
CA ASN A 106 -7.80 31.62 -34.47
C ASN A 106 -7.18 30.47 -35.29
N GLU A 107 -6.67 30.74 -36.49
CA GLU A 107 -5.99 29.73 -37.31
C GLU A 107 -4.67 29.31 -36.67
N LEU A 108 -3.90 30.29 -36.18
CA LEU A 108 -2.65 30.03 -35.48
C LEU A 108 -2.87 29.24 -34.19
N ALA A 109 -3.92 29.56 -33.42
CA ALA A 109 -4.30 28.85 -32.21
C ALA A 109 -4.69 27.39 -32.50
N ARG A 110 -5.47 27.14 -33.55
CA ARG A 110 -5.82 25.78 -34.00
C ARG A 110 -4.58 24.98 -34.39
N ALA A 111 -3.67 25.57 -35.18
CA ALA A 111 -2.44 24.91 -35.58
C ALA A 111 -1.52 24.60 -34.38
N LYS A 112 -1.44 25.52 -33.42
CA LYS A 112 -0.68 25.32 -32.17
C LYS A 112 -1.27 24.20 -31.32
N ALA A 113 -2.60 24.12 -31.21
CA ALA A 113 -3.28 23.04 -30.48
C ALA A 113 -3.06 21.67 -31.15
N ALA A 114 -3.11 21.60 -32.49
CA ALA A 114 -2.83 20.38 -33.23
C ALA A 114 -1.37 19.89 -33.03
N LEU A 115 -0.41 20.82 -33.04
CA LEU A 115 1.00 20.51 -32.74
C LEU A 115 1.16 19.99 -31.30
N ALA A 116 0.52 20.64 -30.33
CA ALA A 116 0.58 20.21 -28.93
C ALA A 116 0.00 18.80 -28.73
N LEU A 117 -1.11 18.48 -29.41
CA LEU A 117 -1.71 17.14 -29.37
C LEU A 117 -0.78 16.09 -29.98
N ALA A 118 -0.18 16.37 -31.14
CA ALA A 118 0.75 15.44 -31.78
C ALA A 118 2.02 15.22 -30.93
N GLN A 119 2.53 16.27 -30.28
CA GLN A 119 3.64 16.17 -29.35
C GLN A 119 3.29 15.32 -28.13
N TYR A 120 2.13 15.56 -27.51
CA TYR A 120 1.64 14.76 -26.39
C TYR A 120 1.51 13.28 -26.76
N GLN A 121 0.99 12.98 -27.95
CA GLN A 121 0.87 11.61 -28.41
C GLN A 121 2.24 10.95 -28.62
N TYR A 122 3.19 11.68 -29.20
CA TYR A 122 4.56 11.20 -29.41
C TYR A 122 5.29 10.96 -28.08
N ASP A 123 5.20 11.88 -27.12
CA ASP A 123 5.88 11.77 -25.83
C ASP A 123 5.36 10.56 -25.02
N ASN A 124 4.06 10.28 -25.13
CA ASN A 124 3.41 9.17 -24.45
C ASN A 124 3.53 7.81 -25.17
N THR A 125 4.32 7.72 -26.25
CA THR A 125 4.70 6.43 -26.86
C THR A 125 5.67 5.64 -25.99
N THR A 126 6.42 6.32 -25.12
CA THR A 126 7.36 5.68 -24.19
C THR A 126 6.78 5.75 -22.79
N LEU A 127 6.60 4.59 -22.18
CA LEU A 127 6.13 4.47 -20.81
C LEU A 127 7.33 4.48 -19.87
N PHE A 128 7.29 5.39 -18.90
CA PHE A 128 8.32 5.57 -17.89
C PHE A 128 7.82 5.13 -16.51
N ALA A 129 8.75 4.73 -15.65
CA ALA A 129 8.46 4.43 -14.25
C ALA A 129 8.01 5.71 -13.50
N PRO A 130 6.80 5.74 -12.92
CA PRO A 130 6.30 6.90 -12.19
C PRO A 130 6.93 7.06 -10.79
N ALA A 131 7.54 6.00 -10.25
CA ALA A 131 8.18 6.00 -8.94
C ALA A 131 9.23 4.89 -8.84
N ASP A 132 10.13 5.01 -7.86
CA ASP A 132 11.10 3.96 -7.53
C ASP A 132 10.39 2.72 -6.95
N GLY A 133 10.79 1.54 -7.42
CA GLY A 133 10.14 0.31 -7.00
C GLY A 133 10.64 -0.96 -7.67
N ILE A 134 9.89 -2.04 -7.48
CA ILE A 134 10.14 -3.35 -8.10
C ILE A 134 9.00 -3.64 -9.07
N VAL A 135 9.34 -4.06 -10.29
CA VAL A 135 8.36 -4.49 -11.31
C VAL A 135 7.74 -5.82 -10.87
N SER A 136 6.41 -5.86 -10.71
CA SER A 136 5.72 -7.04 -10.14
C SER A 136 5.58 -8.20 -11.12
N GLU A 137 4.94 -7.94 -12.26
CA GLU A 137 4.69 -8.92 -13.32
C GLU A 137 4.49 -8.14 -14.61
N ILE A 138 5.09 -8.63 -15.70
CA ILE A 138 4.93 -8.09 -17.04
C ILE A 138 4.04 -9.05 -17.82
N ARG A 139 2.90 -8.55 -18.32
CA ARG A 139 1.91 -9.36 -19.05
C ARG A 139 1.89 -9.10 -20.54
N ILE A 140 2.77 -8.23 -21.03
CA ILE A 140 2.80 -7.79 -22.42
C ILE A 140 3.96 -8.39 -23.20
N LEU A 141 3.74 -8.64 -24.49
CA LEU A 141 4.77 -9.15 -25.41
C LEU A 141 5.11 -8.11 -26.49
N PRO A 142 6.36 -8.07 -26.99
CA PRO A 142 6.69 -7.28 -28.19
C PRO A 142 5.79 -7.68 -29.37
N GLY A 143 5.21 -6.69 -30.04
CA GLY A 143 4.24 -6.85 -31.13
C GLY A 143 2.77 -6.85 -30.69
N GLU A 144 2.47 -6.95 -29.40
CA GLU A 144 1.11 -6.85 -28.89
C GLU A 144 0.54 -5.44 -29.07
N TYR A 145 -0.76 -5.35 -29.39
CA TYR A 145 -1.42 -4.06 -29.56
C TYR A 145 -2.09 -3.62 -28.26
N LEU A 146 -1.74 -2.44 -27.77
CA LEU A 146 -2.30 -1.85 -26.56
C LEU A 146 -3.28 -0.73 -26.92
N SER A 147 -4.38 -0.65 -26.18
CA SER A 147 -5.36 0.43 -26.24
C SER A 147 -5.15 1.42 -25.09
N THR A 148 -5.70 2.63 -25.22
CA THR A 148 -5.64 3.63 -24.15
C THR A 148 -6.32 3.09 -22.88
N GLY A 149 -5.60 3.14 -21.76
CA GLY A 149 -6.06 2.67 -20.46
C GLY A 149 -5.61 1.25 -20.12
N ASP A 150 -5.15 0.47 -21.10
CA ASP A 150 -4.67 -0.90 -20.86
C ASP A 150 -3.51 -0.88 -19.88
N ARG A 151 -3.59 -1.75 -18.87
CA ARG A 151 -2.58 -1.86 -17.81
C ARG A 151 -1.44 -2.71 -18.35
N VAL A 152 -0.26 -2.10 -18.41
CA VAL A 152 0.92 -2.72 -19.00
C VAL A 152 1.70 -3.49 -17.95
N LEU A 153 1.96 -2.85 -16.81
CA LEU A 153 2.66 -3.47 -15.68
C LEU A 153 2.33 -2.77 -14.34
N GLY A 154 2.66 -3.46 -13.25
CA GLY A 154 2.61 -2.92 -11.89
C GLY A 154 4.01 -2.67 -11.32
N ILE A 155 4.18 -1.57 -10.59
CA ILE A 155 5.38 -1.25 -9.84
C ILE A 155 5.04 -1.17 -8.36
N ILE A 156 5.74 -1.98 -7.56
CA ILE A 156 5.65 -2.01 -6.10
C ILE A 156 6.61 -0.94 -5.56
N LYS A 157 6.08 0.09 -4.91
CA LYS A 157 6.92 1.17 -4.36
C LYS A 157 7.78 0.68 -3.20
N HIS A 158 9.03 1.15 -3.13
CA HIS A 158 9.94 0.76 -2.05
C HIS A 158 9.56 1.34 -0.67
N GLN A 159 8.84 2.47 -0.60
CA GLN A 159 8.32 3.06 0.65
C GLN A 159 7.10 3.96 0.35
N PRO A 160 6.14 4.13 1.28
CA PRO A 160 6.02 3.49 2.59
C PRO A 160 5.34 2.10 2.51
N TYR A 161 5.81 1.15 3.31
CA TYR A 161 5.12 -0.10 3.59
C TYR A 161 4.20 0.04 4.80
N TRP A 162 3.10 -0.69 4.81
CA TRP A 162 2.21 -0.81 5.95
C TRP A 162 1.79 -2.26 6.13
N ILE A 163 1.12 -2.54 7.24
CA ILE A 163 0.64 -3.86 7.56
C ILE A 163 -0.86 -3.78 7.76
N GLU A 164 -1.55 -4.65 7.06
CA GLU A 164 -2.98 -4.85 7.23
C GLU A 164 -3.17 -6.02 8.17
N ALA A 165 -3.53 -5.69 9.41
CA ALA A 165 -3.74 -6.66 10.47
C ALA A 165 -5.22 -6.78 10.80
N LEU A 166 -5.74 -8.00 10.74
CA LEU A 166 -7.13 -8.32 11.00
C LEU A 166 -7.31 -8.64 12.48
N TYR A 167 -7.93 -7.73 13.23
CA TYR A 167 -8.18 -7.90 14.66
C TYR A 167 -9.61 -8.34 14.94
N ARG A 168 -9.81 -9.16 15.98
CA ARG A 168 -11.15 -9.58 16.42
C ARG A 168 -11.95 -8.38 16.90
N GLU A 169 -13.25 -8.37 16.63
CA GLU A 169 -14.21 -7.35 17.08
C GLU A 169 -14.07 -7.00 18.57
N THR A 170 -13.82 -8.00 19.42
CA THR A 170 -13.65 -7.84 20.87
C THR A 170 -12.46 -6.95 21.23
N THR A 171 -11.39 -7.02 20.43
CA THR A 171 -10.10 -6.36 20.64
C THR A 171 -10.07 -4.93 20.10
N ILE A 172 -10.85 -4.62 19.05
CA ILE A 172 -10.88 -3.29 18.42
C ILE A 172 -11.20 -2.18 19.43
N ARG A 173 -12.04 -2.45 20.43
CA ARG A 173 -12.38 -1.52 21.52
C ARG A 173 -11.16 -1.05 22.33
N LEU A 174 -10.08 -1.84 22.33
CA LEU A 174 -8.85 -1.56 23.05
C LEU A 174 -7.83 -0.80 22.20
N ILE A 175 -8.00 -0.73 20.87
CA ILE A 175 -7.05 -0.12 19.92
C ILE A 175 -7.54 1.28 19.54
N LYS A 176 -6.62 2.25 19.52
CA LYS A 176 -6.86 3.61 19.04
C LYS A 176 -5.83 4.01 17.98
N PRO A 177 -6.19 4.88 17.03
CA PRO A 177 -5.20 5.53 16.17
C PRO A 177 -4.12 6.20 17.01
N GLY A 178 -2.85 5.96 16.66
CA GLY A 178 -1.66 6.43 17.37
C GLY A 178 -1.04 5.43 18.34
N ASP A 179 -1.70 4.32 18.67
CA ASP A 179 -1.11 3.28 19.54
C ASP A 179 0.12 2.65 18.86
N LYS A 180 1.13 2.24 19.65
CA LYS A 180 2.35 1.63 19.13
C LYS A 180 2.11 0.15 18.80
N ALA A 181 2.78 -0.34 17.76
CA ALA A 181 2.68 -1.71 17.32
C ALA A 181 4.07 -2.35 17.18
N ILE A 182 4.21 -3.55 17.70
CA ILE A 182 5.33 -4.45 17.42
C ILE A 182 4.89 -5.40 16.33
N ILE A 183 5.72 -5.54 15.32
CA ILE A 183 5.49 -6.37 14.17
C ILE A 183 6.58 -7.43 14.12
N ARG A 184 6.17 -8.68 13.97
CA ARG A 184 7.08 -9.82 13.76
C ARG A 184 6.71 -10.47 12.43
N LEU A 185 7.62 -10.42 11.46
CA LEU A 185 7.40 -11.09 10.18
C LEU A 185 7.74 -12.57 10.31
N SER A 186 6.90 -13.44 9.75
CA SER A 186 7.17 -14.88 9.71
C SER A 186 8.42 -15.22 8.90
N MET A 187 8.74 -14.39 7.90
CA MET A 187 9.94 -14.52 7.07
C MET A 187 11.25 -14.24 7.85
N TYR A 188 11.18 -13.43 8.91
CA TYR A 188 12.34 -13.00 9.69
C TYR A 188 12.15 -13.30 11.18
N PRO A 189 12.26 -14.59 11.59
CA PRO A 189 12.09 -14.97 12.98
C PRO A 189 13.11 -14.25 13.87
N GLY A 190 12.63 -13.62 14.95
CA GLY A 190 13.45 -12.90 15.93
C GLY A 190 13.72 -11.42 15.60
N VAL A 191 13.30 -10.93 14.44
CA VAL A 191 13.38 -9.50 14.09
C VAL A 191 12.05 -8.82 14.42
N GLU A 192 12.11 -7.79 15.25
CA GLU A 192 10.96 -6.97 15.60
C GLU A 192 11.02 -5.63 14.87
N PHE A 193 9.94 -5.30 14.16
CA PHE A 193 9.76 -4.00 13.51
C PHE A 193 8.83 -3.15 14.37
N SER A 194 9.15 -1.87 14.49
CA SER A 194 8.29 -0.90 15.17
C SER A 194 7.39 -0.21 14.16
N GLY A 195 6.13 -0.02 14.56
CA GLY A 195 5.16 0.76 13.82
C GLY A 195 4.13 1.41 14.74
N HIS A 196 3.17 2.08 14.15
CA HIS A 196 2.04 2.66 14.87
C HIS A 196 0.74 2.47 14.09
N VAL A 197 -0.37 2.45 14.82
CA VAL A 197 -1.70 2.37 14.24
C VAL A 197 -2.01 3.71 13.58
N GLU A 198 -2.08 3.74 12.26
CA GLU A 198 -2.44 4.97 11.54
C GLU A 198 -3.96 5.15 11.54
N ARG A 199 -4.70 4.07 11.21
CA ARG A 199 -6.17 4.09 11.17
C ARG A 199 -6.76 2.71 11.38
N ILE A 200 -8.01 2.69 11.82
CA ILE A 200 -8.84 1.48 11.94
C ILE A 200 -9.93 1.59 10.87
N TYR A 201 -10.13 0.55 10.07
CA TYR A 201 -11.18 0.57 9.06
C TYR A 201 -12.56 0.44 9.70
N TRP A 202 -13.53 1.20 9.17
CA TRP A 202 -14.90 1.23 9.69
C TRP A 202 -15.73 -0.02 9.31
N ALA A 203 -15.32 -0.75 8.28
CA ALA A 203 -16.01 -1.95 7.80
C ALA A 203 -15.19 -3.22 8.07
N ALA A 204 -15.87 -4.26 8.57
CA ALA A 204 -15.30 -5.60 8.65
C ALA A 204 -15.12 -6.17 7.24
N GLY A 205 -13.95 -6.73 6.93
CA GLY A 205 -13.67 -7.35 5.62
C GLY A 205 -13.55 -6.40 4.43
N ALA A 206 -13.18 -5.13 4.66
CA ALA A 206 -13.15 -4.07 3.62
C ALA A 206 -12.15 -4.25 2.46
N SER A 207 -11.58 -5.45 2.25
CA SER A 207 -10.83 -5.78 1.04
C SER A 207 -11.70 -6.34 -0.09
N GLU A 208 -12.93 -6.82 0.18
CA GLU A 208 -13.72 -7.52 -0.83
C GLU A 208 -15.19 -7.03 -0.84
N SER A 209 -15.53 -6.21 -1.83
CA SER A 209 -16.90 -5.82 -2.21
C SER A 209 -17.64 -4.83 -1.30
N PHE A 210 -17.96 -3.66 -1.86
CA PHE A 210 -18.80 -2.60 -1.28
C PHE A 210 -20.29 -3.01 -1.22
N SER A 211 -20.60 -4.16 -0.61
CA SER A 211 -21.97 -4.59 -0.35
C SER A 211 -22.27 -4.45 1.15
N PRO A 212 -23.11 -3.49 1.57
CA PRO A 212 -23.49 -3.34 2.97
C PRO A 212 -24.46 -4.43 3.46
N ARG A 213 -24.78 -5.43 2.62
CA ARG A 213 -25.64 -6.54 3.02
C ARG A 213 -24.82 -7.54 3.83
N PRO A 214 -25.25 -7.93 5.03
CA PRO A 214 -24.67 -9.09 5.68
C PRO A 214 -24.90 -10.28 4.74
N GLN A 215 -23.82 -10.88 4.23
CA GLN A 215 -23.88 -12.16 3.53
C GLN A 215 -24.12 -13.24 4.59
N SER A 216 -25.35 -13.25 5.11
CA SER A 216 -25.84 -14.21 6.10
C SER A 216 -26.88 -15.07 5.39
N ALA A 217 -26.42 -15.92 4.47
CA ALA A 217 -27.33 -16.78 3.72
C ALA A 217 -27.65 -18.09 4.45
N GLN A 218 -26.73 -18.67 5.25
CA GLN A 218 -27.02 -19.87 6.05
C GLN A 218 -25.89 -20.24 7.04
N ASP A 219 -25.59 -19.43 8.06
CA ASP A 219 -24.58 -19.79 9.08
C ASP A 219 -25.17 -19.75 10.50
N TRP A 220 -25.50 -20.92 11.03
CA TRP A 220 -25.97 -21.14 12.40
C TRP A 220 -24.83 -21.02 13.45
N ILE A 221 -23.62 -20.64 13.03
CA ILE A 221 -22.44 -20.46 13.88
C ILE A 221 -22.05 -18.97 13.87
N LYS A 222 -22.09 -18.33 15.04
CA LYS A 222 -21.63 -16.95 15.22
C LYS A 222 -20.10 -16.89 15.16
N ILE A 223 -19.56 -16.63 13.97
CA ILE A 223 -18.12 -16.43 13.78
C ILE A 223 -17.77 -14.97 14.12
N ALA A 224 -16.78 -14.78 14.99
CA ALA A 224 -16.28 -13.44 15.33
C ALA A 224 -15.74 -12.75 14.07
N LYS A 225 -16.26 -11.56 13.77
CA LYS A 225 -15.79 -10.77 12.64
C LYS A 225 -14.43 -10.15 12.96
N ARG A 226 -13.63 -9.95 11.91
CA ARG A 226 -12.33 -9.30 11.99
C ARG A 226 -12.39 -7.95 11.27
N PHE A 227 -11.77 -6.96 11.90
CA PHE A 227 -11.68 -5.60 11.39
C PHE A 227 -10.22 -5.32 10.99
N PRO A 228 -9.99 -4.81 9.78
CA PRO A 228 -8.65 -4.43 9.37
C PRO A 228 -8.18 -3.19 10.14
N VAL A 229 -6.95 -3.27 10.63
CA VAL A 229 -6.22 -2.19 11.26
C VAL A 229 -5.01 -1.90 10.40
N HIS A 230 -4.85 -0.64 10.00
CA HIS A 230 -3.75 -0.19 9.18
C HIS A 230 -2.60 0.27 10.08
N ILE A 231 -1.51 -0.48 10.08
CA ILE A 231 -0.33 -0.22 10.90
C ILE A 231 0.79 0.27 9.98
N ARG A 232 1.25 1.50 10.17
CA ARG A 232 2.38 2.05 9.42
C ARG A 232 3.70 1.55 10.04
N VAL A 233 4.63 1.12 9.22
CA VAL A 233 5.98 0.70 9.66
C VAL A 233 6.88 1.93 9.76
N ASP A 234 7.46 2.19 10.93
CA ASP A 234 8.31 3.37 11.16
C ASP A 234 9.78 3.11 10.88
N SER A 235 10.24 1.86 11.09
CA SER A 235 11.63 1.46 10.94
C SER A 235 11.77 0.28 9.98
N ALA A 236 11.83 0.55 8.68
CA ALA A 236 12.19 -0.46 7.69
C ALA A 236 13.72 -0.53 7.58
N ASN A 237 14.32 -1.60 8.10
CA ASN A 237 15.77 -1.83 7.97
C ASN A 237 16.07 -2.35 6.55
N PRO A 238 16.99 -1.71 5.77
CA PRO A 238 17.37 -2.18 4.44
C PRO A 238 17.90 -3.62 4.39
N ALA A 239 18.42 -4.14 5.50
CA ALA A 239 18.87 -5.54 5.60
C ALA A 239 17.73 -6.56 5.54
N TYR A 240 16.48 -6.15 5.82
CA TYR A 240 15.30 -7.00 5.86
C TYR A 240 14.20 -6.42 4.95
N PRO A 241 14.26 -6.66 3.64
CA PRO A 241 13.27 -6.15 2.69
C PRO A 241 11.87 -6.72 2.99
N LEU A 242 10.88 -5.83 3.00
CA LEU A 242 9.49 -6.20 3.25
C LEU A 242 8.83 -6.62 1.93
N HIS A 243 8.60 -7.92 1.76
CA HIS A 243 7.87 -8.44 0.60
C HIS A 243 6.36 -8.28 0.80
N LEU A 244 5.66 -7.76 -0.21
CA LEU A 244 4.21 -7.69 -0.21
C LEU A 244 3.58 -9.09 -0.07
N GLY A 245 2.52 -9.18 0.73
CA GLY A 245 1.82 -10.43 1.02
C GLY A 245 2.50 -11.30 2.08
N ALA A 246 3.68 -10.92 2.59
CA ALA A 246 4.33 -11.67 3.66
C ALA A 246 3.47 -11.69 4.92
N SER A 247 3.29 -12.87 5.52
CA SER A 247 2.59 -13.01 6.79
C SER A 247 3.37 -12.37 7.93
N ALA A 248 2.65 -11.70 8.81
CA ALA A 248 3.17 -11.07 10.01
C ALA A 248 2.25 -11.36 11.20
N THR A 249 2.84 -11.30 12.38
CA THR A 249 2.12 -11.21 13.65
C THR A 249 2.30 -9.81 14.20
N THR A 250 1.21 -9.20 14.63
CA THR A 250 1.22 -7.84 15.18
C THR A 250 0.71 -7.85 16.62
N ILE A 251 1.35 -7.03 17.45
CA ILE A 251 0.97 -6.82 18.85
C ILE A 251 0.88 -5.31 19.04
N ILE A 252 -0.32 -4.81 19.35
CA ILE A 252 -0.55 -3.39 19.62
C ILE A 252 -0.50 -3.16 21.12
N TYR A 253 0.24 -2.14 21.55
CA TYR A 253 0.28 -1.71 22.94
C TYR A 253 0.02 -0.22 23.05
N ARG A 254 -0.79 0.13 24.04
CA ARG A 254 -1.02 1.51 24.44
C ARG A 254 -0.01 1.88 25.53
N PRO A 255 0.80 2.95 25.35
CA PRO A 255 1.66 3.47 26.41
C PRO A 255 0.84 3.98 27.61
#